data_AF-A0A915LFI4-F1
#
_entry.id   AF-A0A915LFI4-F1
#
_cell.length_a   1.000
_cell.length_b   1.000
_cell.length_c   1.000
_cell.angle_alpha   90.00
_cell.angle_beta   90.00
_cell.angle_gamma   90.00
#
_symmetry.space_group_name_H-M   'P 1'
#
loop_
_entity.id
_entity.type
_entity.pdbx_description
1 polymer ?
#
loop_
_entity_poly.entity_id
_entity_poly.type
_entity_poly.pdbx_seq_one_letter_code
_entity_poly.pdbx_strand_id
1 'polypeptide(L)'
;MGMSANSVCTIIKKVTKAILETFIHMIDWPVEEYECRRIAARFSQLARPYGMPQLAGALDVTLIDIVAPADSGGVFIGRNRRTALNVLGVTDGRNKFLFISARFPASVDDQRVLRKTLGVRFDGGYRPFKNCILLGDSAYKATDWLVPMKEIQACIKDAPGYETQCHPERKATKCCQGTCTAASGWKCVGGLEEEKAENITEM
;
A
#
# COMPACT_ATOMS: atom_id res chain seq x y z
N MET A 1 -17.81 38.26 0.75
CA MET A 1 -16.44 38.48 1.25
C MET A 1 -15.63 37.21 1.00
N GLY A 2 -14.53 37.30 0.24
CA GLY A 2 -13.63 36.16 0.02
C GLY A 2 -12.39 36.30 0.89
N MET A 3 -11.79 35.17 1.30
CA MET A 3 -10.48 35.19 1.96
C MET A 3 -9.41 35.62 0.96
N SER A 4 -8.42 36.40 1.41
CA SER A 4 -7.28 36.76 0.57
C SER A 4 -6.40 35.54 0.26
N ALA A 5 -5.78 35.51 -0.91
CA ALA A 5 -4.85 34.44 -1.29
C ALA A 5 -3.72 34.26 -0.26
N ASN A 6 -3.21 35.36 0.31
CA ASN A 6 -2.17 35.32 1.34
C ASN A 6 -2.65 34.63 2.64
N SER A 7 -3.89 34.89 3.05
CA SER A 7 -4.49 34.22 4.20
C SER A 7 -4.59 32.71 3.96
N VAL A 8 -5.06 32.30 2.78
CA VAL A 8 -5.16 30.89 2.39
C VAL A 8 -3.79 30.21 2.37
N CYS A 9 -2.78 30.80 1.71
CA CYS A 9 -1.43 30.25 1.67
C CYS A 9 -0.82 30.10 3.07
N THR A 10 -1.07 31.06 3.96
CA THR A 10 -0.57 31.01 5.35
C THR A 10 -1.24 29.87 6.13
N ILE A 11 -2.55 29.71 5.99
CA ILE A 11 -3.30 28.63 6.65
C ILE A 11 -2.82 27.27 6.14
N ILE A 12 -2.69 27.09 4.83
CA ILE A 12 -2.19 25.84 4.24
C ILE A 12 -0.81 25.50 4.81
N LYS A 13 0.14 26.45 4.82
CA LYS A 13 1.47 26.23 5.39
C LYS A 13 1.41 25.81 6.86
N LYS A 14 0.57 26.46 7.68
CA LYS A 14 0.41 26.13 9.10
C LYS A 14 -0.16 24.73 9.29
N VAL A 15 -1.21 24.39 8.55
CA VAL A 15 -1.86 23.07 8.62
C VAL A 15 -0.91 21.98 8.12
N THR A 16 -0.26 22.16 6.97
CA THR A 16 0.72 21.21 6.45
C THR A 16 1.86 21.00 7.45
N LYS A 17 2.38 22.06 8.06
CA LYS A 17 3.42 21.96 9.09
C LYS A 17 2.93 21.15 10.29
N ALA A 18 1.75 21.46 10.84
CA ALA A 18 1.18 20.73 11.96
C ALA A 18 0.94 19.24 11.64
N ILE A 19 0.47 18.94 10.43
CA ILE A 19 0.30 17.56 9.96
C ILE A 19 1.67 16.87 9.91
N LEU A 20 2.68 17.50 9.30
CA LEU A 20 4.02 16.90 9.20
C LEU A 20 4.64 16.67 10.58
N GLU A 21 4.50 17.62 11.51
CA GLU A 21 5.03 17.53 12.89
C GLU A 21 4.29 16.48 13.73
N THR A 22 3.05 16.13 13.40
CA THR A 22 2.29 15.13 14.16
C THR A 22 2.34 13.76 13.50
N PHE A 23 2.00 13.71 12.21
CA PHE A 23 1.75 12.48 11.46
C PHE A 23 3.02 11.69 11.16
N ILE A 24 4.18 12.37 11.01
CA ILE A 24 5.44 11.68 10.72
C ILE A 24 5.87 10.76 11.87
N HIS A 25 5.49 11.08 13.10
CA HIS A 25 5.78 10.27 14.29
C HIS A 25 4.80 9.10 14.47
N MET A 26 3.70 9.06 13.69
CA MET A 26 2.71 7.99 13.74
C MET A 26 2.96 6.91 12.68
N ILE A 27 3.78 7.21 11.66
CA ILE A 27 4.14 6.26 10.60
C ILE A 27 5.48 5.64 10.98
N ASP A 28 5.41 4.54 11.72
CA ASP A 28 6.56 3.70 11.95
C ASP A 28 6.13 2.26 12.08
N TRP A 29 7.11 1.36 11.99
CA TRP A 29 6.91 -0.03 12.32
C TRP A 29 6.58 -0.18 13.80
N PRO A 30 5.67 -1.11 14.17
CA PRO A 30 5.44 -1.39 15.58
C PRO A 30 6.74 -1.86 16.24
N VAL A 31 6.99 -1.38 17.45
CA VAL A 31 8.15 -1.80 18.27
C VAL A 31 7.78 -3.00 19.15
N GLU A 32 6.54 -3.05 19.62
CA GLU A 32 6.07 -4.11 20.50
C GLU A 32 5.82 -5.41 19.72
N GLU A 33 6.40 -6.52 20.19
CA GLU A 33 6.25 -7.84 19.56
C GLU A 33 4.78 -8.26 19.45
N TYR A 34 3.96 -7.89 20.45
CA TYR A 34 2.52 -8.15 20.42
C TYR A 34 1.85 -7.48 19.22
N GLU A 35 2.12 -6.21 18.97
CA GLU A 35 1.56 -5.49 17.82
C GLU A 35 2.10 -6.02 16.49
N CYS A 36 3.39 -6.39 16.44
CA CYS A 36 3.98 -7.06 15.28
C CYS A 36 3.22 -8.34 14.93
N ARG A 37 2.95 -9.20 15.94
CA ARG A 37 2.18 -10.44 15.76
C ARG A 37 0.74 -10.15 15.35
N ARG A 38 0.12 -9.08 15.85
CA ARG A 38 -1.25 -8.69 15.43
C ARG A 38 -1.30 -8.25 13.97
N ILE A 39 -0.34 -7.45 13.52
CA ILE A 39 -0.24 -7.02 12.12
C ILE A 39 -0.08 -8.24 11.22
N ALA A 40 0.88 -9.11 11.55
CA ALA A 40 1.13 -10.34 10.81
C ALA A 40 -0.12 -11.24 10.81
N ALA A 41 -0.79 -11.43 11.94
CA ALA A 41 -1.95 -12.30 12.06
C ALA A 41 -3.12 -11.88 11.16
N ARG A 42 -3.36 -10.57 10.97
CA ARG A 42 -4.50 -10.10 10.16
C ARG A 42 -4.28 -10.31 8.67
N PHE A 43 -3.11 -9.93 8.16
CA PHE A 43 -2.75 -10.25 6.79
C PHE A 43 -2.66 -11.75 6.56
N SER A 44 -2.14 -12.48 7.54
CA SER A 44 -2.04 -13.93 7.48
C SER A 44 -3.40 -14.61 7.56
N GLN A 45 -4.42 -14.06 8.23
CA GLN A 45 -5.78 -14.63 8.16
C GLN A 45 -6.31 -14.62 6.71
N LEU A 46 -6.04 -13.54 5.97
CA LEU A 46 -6.41 -13.41 4.56
C LEU A 46 -5.51 -14.25 3.64
N ALA A 47 -4.22 -14.38 3.98
CA ALA A 47 -3.20 -14.97 3.13
C ALA A 47 -2.84 -16.44 3.46
N ARG A 48 -3.28 -16.96 4.62
CA ARG A 48 -3.05 -18.33 5.08
C ARG A 48 -3.68 -19.40 4.18
N PRO A 49 -4.88 -19.22 3.60
CA PRO A 49 -5.41 -20.15 2.59
C PRO A 49 -4.49 -20.30 1.38
N TYR A 50 -3.64 -19.30 1.13
CA TYR A 50 -2.70 -19.23 0.02
C TYR A 50 -1.24 -19.52 0.42
N GLY A 51 -1.01 -20.12 1.60
CA GLY A 51 0.32 -20.55 2.04
C GLY A 51 1.24 -19.42 2.52
N MET A 52 0.70 -18.23 2.84
CA MET A 52 1.49 -17.07 3.28
C MET A 52 1.18 -16.64 4.73
N PRO A 53 1.58 -17.42 5.73
CA PRO A 53 1.23 -17.18 7.14
C PRO A 53 2.03 -16.06 7.83
N GLN A 54 2.87 -15.32 7.10
CA GLN A 54 3.80 -14.33 7.67
C GLN A 54 3.80 -12.99 6.91
N LEU A 55 2.68 -12.69 6.25
CA LEU A 55 2.52 -11.44 5.52
C LEU A 55 2.39 -10.28 6.51
N ALA A 56 3.32 -9.34 6.41
CA ALA A 56 3.49 -8.21 7.31
C ALA A 56 2.88 -6.91 6.80
N GLY A 57 2.79 -6.77 5.48
CA GLY A 57 2.35 -5.53 4.88
C GLY A 57 2.17 -5.65 3.37
N ALA A 58 1.41 -4.72 2.80
CA ALA A 58 1.32 -4.52 1.37
C ALA A 58 2.09 -3.26 0.97
N LEU A 59 2.82 -3.34 -0.13
CA LEU A 59 3.70 -2.32 -0.66
C LEU A 59 3.21 -1.90 -2.04
N ASP A 60 3.00 -0.59 -2.21
CA ASP A 60 2.61 -0.04 -3.51
C ASP A 60 3.15 1.38 -3.68
N VAL A 61 3.25 1.80 -4.94
CA VAL A 61 3.58 3.17 -5.33
C VAL A 61 2.32 3.87 -5.81
N THR A 62 2.11 5.10 -5.34
CA THR A 62 1.13 6.01 -5.89
C THR A 62 1.81 7.26 -6.44
N LEU A 63 1.34 7.73 -7.59
CA LEU A 63 1.74 9.01 -8.17
C LEU A 63 0.83 10.12 -7.66
N ILE A 64 1.41 11.10 -6.95
CA ILE A 64 0.72 12.31 -6.49
C ILE A 64 1.09 13.45 -7.42
N ASP A 65 0.11 14.00 -8.13
CA ASP A 65 0.32 15.10 -9.06
C ASP A 65 0.80 16.35 -8.30
N ILE A 66 1.81 17.03 -8.85
CA ILE A 66 2.38 18.24 -8.28
C ILE A 66 2.51 19.34 -9.34
N VAL A 67 2.61 20.58 -8.86
CA VAL A 67 3.20 21.66 -9.65
C VAL A 67 4.71 21.49 -9.58
N ALA A 68 5.36 21.24 -10.71
CA ALA A 68 6.80 21.09 -10.77
C ALA A 68 7.50 22.36 -10.25
N PRO A 69 8.58 22.24 -9.46
CA PRO A 69 9.46 23.36 -9.17
C PRO A 69 10.00 23.97 -10.48
N ALA A 70 10.18 25.30 -10.47
CA ALA A 70 10.94 25.98 -11.50
C ALA A 70 12.33 25.32 -11.63
N ASP A 71 12.83 25.19 -12.87
CA ASP A 71 14.14 24.59 -13.17
C ASP A 71 14.31 23.10 -12.85
N SER A 72 13.22 22.36 -12.63
CA SER A 72 13.28 20.91 -12.37
C SER A 72 13.68 20.04 -13.57
N GLY A 73 13.98 20.63 -14.74
CA GLY A 73 14.45 19.89 -15.93
C GLY A 73 13.49 18.80 -16.43
N GLY A 74 12.21 18.87 -16.06
CA GLY A 74 11.20 17.86 -16.42
C GLY A 74 11.34 16.53 -15.66
N VAL A 75 12.18 16.43 -14.63
CA VAL A 75 12.41 15.15 -13.92
C VAL A 75 11.15 14.61 -13.25
N PHE A 76 10.19 15.46 -12.88
CA PHE A 76 8.91 15.05 -12.30
C PHE A 76 7.90 14.52 -13.31
N ILE A 77 8.19 14.61 -14.61
CA ILE A 77 7.31 14.10 -15.66
C ILE A 77 7.50 12.58 -15.77
N GLY A 78 6.47 11.82 -15.40
CA GLY A 78 6.46 10.37 -15.50
C GLY A 78 6.19 9.86 -16.93
N ARG A 79 6.21 8.54 -17.10
CA ARG A 79 5.91 7.86 -18.38
C ARG A 79 4.53 8.20 -18.94
N ASN A 80 3.57 8.51 -18.06
CA ASN A 80 2.21 8.92 -18.40
C ASN A 80 2.09 10.41 -18.73
N ARG A 81 3.21 11.13 -18.89
CA ARG A 81 3.29 12.58 -19.11
C ARG A 81 2.65 13.43 -17.99
N ARG A 82 2.42 12.85 -16.81
CA ARG A 82 1.98 13.59 -15.62
C ARG A 82 3.18 14.04 -14.80
N THR A 83 3.10 15.27 -14.32
CA THR A 83 4.07 15.84 -13.38
C THR A 83 3.67 15.43 -11.96
N ALA A 84 4.43 14.50 -11.37
CA ALA A 84 4.05 13.89 -10.10
C ALA A 84 5.26 13.51 -9.23
N LEU A 85 4.98 13.31 -7.95
CA LEU A 85 5.84 12.59 -7.01
C LEU A 85 5.48 11.11 -7.01
N ASN A 86 6.51 10.27 -7.02
CA ASN A 86 6.39 8.86 -6.72
C ASN A 86 6.43 8.67 -5.21
N VAL A 87 5.30 8.23 -4.65
CA VAL A 87 5.12 7.97 -3.22
C VAL A 87 5.00 6.48 -3.00
N LEU A 88 6.05 5.89 -2.43
CA LEU A 88 6.05 4.51 -1.99
C LEU A 88 5.47 4.43 -0.59
N GLY A 89 4.49 3.56 -0.38
CA GLY A 89 3.89 3.27 0.92
C GLY A 89 3.94 1.79 1.26
N VAL A 90 4.05 1.49 2.55
CA VAL A 90 3.75 0.16 3.10
C VAL A 90 2.62 0.29 4.10
N THR A 91 1.60 -0.56 3.97
CA THR A 91 0.44 -0.58 4.87
C THR A 91 0.28 -1.90 5.59
N ASP A 92 -0.31 -1.85 6.79
CA ASP A 92 -0.79 -3.02 7.52
C ASP A 92 -2.17 -3.50 7.01
N GLY A 93 -2.67 -4.61 7.58
CA GLY A 93 -3.97 -5.19 7.20
C GLY A 93 -5.19 -4.35 7.61
N ARG A 94 -4.97 -3.18 8.25
CA ARG A 94 -5.98 -2.19 8.63
C ARG A 94 -5.81 -0.89 7.84
N ASN A 95 -5.04 -0.92 6.75
CA ASN A 95 -4.71 0.24 5.92
C ASN A 95 -3.98 1.37 6.68
N LYS A 96 -3.28 1.05 7.78
CA LYS A 96 -2.38 2.00 8.44
C LYS A 96 -1.03 1.98 7.76
N PHE A 97 -0.47 3.16 7.49
CA PHE A 97 0.87 3.27 6.95
C PHE A 97 1.91 2.88 8.01
N LEU A 98 2.79 1.95 7.64
CA LEU A 98 3.97 1.53 8.41
C LEU A 98 5.23 2.21 7.90
N PHE A 99 5.22 2.61 6.63
CA PHE A 99 6.32 3.31 5.98
C PHE A 99 5.78 4.16 4.84
N ILE A 100 6.31 5.38 4.67
CA ILE A 100 6.04 6.23 3.51
C ILE A 100 7.35 6.86 3.04
N SER A 101 7.52 6.97 1.72
CA SER A 101 8.58 7.74 1.10
C SER A 101 8.07 8.51 -0.11
N ALA A 102 7.96 9.84 0.02
CA ALA A 102 7.48 10.76 -1.01
C ALA A 102 8.60 11.65 -1.62
N ARG A 103 9.81 11.08 -1.77
CA ARG A 103 11.03 11.85 -2.12
C ARG A 103 11.51 11.69 -3.56
N PHE A 104 10.80 10.90 -4.38
CA PHE A 104 11.22 10.60 -5.75
C PHE A 104 10.26 11.22 -6.76
N PRO A 105 10.78 11.68 -7.92
CA PRO A 105 9.92 12.12 -9.01
C PRO A 105 9.29 10.93 -9.76
N ALA A 106 8.18 11.18 -10.45
CA ALA A 106 7.45 10.15 -11.21
C ALA A 106 8.20 9.53 -12.40
N SER A 107 9.32 10.14 -12.83
CA SER A 107 10.21 9.52 -13.83
C SER A 107 10.99 8.32 -13.30
N VAL A 108 11.10 8.20 -11.97
CA VAL A 108 11.82 7.09 -11.33
C VAL A 108 10.91 5.87 -11.26
N ASP A 109 11.41 4.77 -11.78
CA ASP A 109 10.74 3.47 -11.77
C ASP A 109 10.54 2.93 -10.34
N ASP A 110 9.41 2.28 -10.10
CA ASP A 110 8.96 1.84 -8.78
C ASP A 110 9.97 0.88 -8.11
N GLN A 111 10.54 -0.05 -8.87
CA GLN A 111 11.59 -0.95 -8.36
C GLN A 111 12.84 -0.16 -7.90
N ARG A 112 13.15 0.94 -8.57
CA ARG A 112 14.28 1.80 -8.21
C ARG A 112 13.97 2.65 -6.97
N VAL A 113 12.74 3.14 -6.82
CA VAL A 113 12.27 3.81 -5.61
C VAL A 113 12.36 2.86 -4.41
N LEU A 114 11.83 1.64 -4.55
CA LEU A 114 11.93 0.61 -3.51
C LEU A 114 13.38 0.38 -3.07
N ARG A 115 14.29 0.14 -4.02
CA ARG A 115 15.70 -0.12 -3.71
C ARG A 115 16.35 1.05 -2.97
N LYS A 116 16.08 2.30 -3.37
CA LYS A 116 16.68 3.49 -2.74
C LYS A 116 16.04 3.88 -1.39
N THR A 117 14.98 3.19 -0.98
CA THR A 117 14.21 3.53 0.23
C THR A 117 14.31 2.41 1.25
N LEU A 118 13.41 1.43 1.18
CA LEU A 118 13.29 0.32 2.10
C LEU A 118 14.23 -0.83 1.73
N GLY A 119 14.46 -1.03 0.43
CA GLY A 119 15.17 -2.19 -0.12
C GLY A 119 16.58 -2.36 0.46
N VAL A 120 17.41 -1.31 0.46
CA VAL A 120 18.78 -1.41 1.03
C VAL A 120 18.79 -1.87 2.49
N ARG A 121 17.83 -1.42 3.31
CA ARG A 121 17.75 -1.86 4.72
C ARG A 121 17.35 -3.32 4.80
N PHE A 122 16.33 -3.73 4.04
CA PHE A 122 15.84 -5.10 4.06
C PHE A 122 16.86 -6.07 3.45
N ASP A 123 17.51 -5.71 2.34
CA ASP A 123 18.61 -6.50 1.76
C ASP A 123 19.81 -6.60 2.72
N GLY A 124 20.02 -5.59 3.56
CA GLY A 124 21.01 -5.60 4.65
C GLY A 124 20.61 -6.41 5.88
N GLY A 125 19.49 -7.15 5.85
CA GLY A 125 19.03 -8.02 6.92
C GLY A 125 18.13 -7.35 7.98
N TYR A 126 17.87 -6.04 7.89
CA TYR A 126 16.92 -5.40 8.78
C TYR A 126 15.50 -5.93 8.49
N ARG A 127 14.84 -6.46 9.51
CA ARG A 127 13.40 -6.78 9.47
C ARG A 127 12.72 -6.08 10.65
N PRO A 128 11.60 -5.38 10.43
CA PRO A 128 10.83 -4.76 11.51
C PRO A 128 10.43 -5.76 12.60
N PHE A 129 10.14 -6.99 12.21
CA PHE A 129 9.91 -8.12 13.11
C PHE A 129 10.29 -9.42 12.41
N LYS A 130 10.37 -10.50 13.19
CA LYS A 130 10.80 -11.82 12.70
C LYS A 130 9.93 -12.26 11.52
N ASN A 131 10.58 -12.69 10.44
CA ASN A 131 9.94 -13.19 9.22
C ASN A 131 8.95 -12.21 8.55
N CYS A 132 9.21 -10.91 8.67
CA CYS A 132 8.43 -9.88 7.99
C CYS A 132 8.56 -10.01 6.46
N ILE A 133 7.47 -10.46 5.81
CA ILE A 133 7.35 -10.56 4.35
C ILE A 133 6.36 -9.49 3.88
N LEU A 134 6.70 -8.75 2.84
CA LEU A 134 5.84 -7.77 2.20
C LEU A 134 5.26 -8.32 0.90
N LEU A 135 4.03 -7.91 0.59
CA LEU A 135 3.38 -8.16 -0.68
C LEU A 135 3.54 -6.95 -1.58
N GLY A 136 4.00 -7.11 -2.81
CA GLY A 136 4.13 -6.01 -3.78
C GLY A 136 3.33 -6.24 -5.05
N ASP A 137 3.16 -5.19 -5.86
CA ASP A 137 2.70 -5.33 -7.24
C ASP A 137 3.59 -6.30 -8.05
N SER A 138 2.99 -6.92 -9.07
CA SER A 138 3.60 -7.76 -10.09
C SER A 138 4.83 -7.16 -10.77
N ALA A 139 4.94 -5.83 -10.85
CA ALA A 139 6.09 -5.13 -11.42
C ALA A 139 7.38 -5.31 -10.62
N TYR A 140 7.28 -5.63 -9.32
CA TYR A 140 8.46 -5.80 -8.47
C TYR A 140 9.19 -7.12 -8.74
N LYS A 141 10.49 -7.12 -8.42
CA LYS A 141 11.32 -8.32 -8.37
C LYS A 141 11.17 -9.00 -7.02
N ALA A 142 10.99 -10.31 -7.03
CA ALA A 142 10.93 -11.08 -5.80
C ALA A 142 12.28 -11.09 -5.07
N THR A 143 12.18 -11.12 -3.74
CA THR A 143 13.30 -11.22 -2.81
C THR A 143 12.89 -12.15 -1.66
N ASP A 144 13.78 -12.40 -0.71
CA ASP A 144 13.47 -13.15 0.51
C ASP A 144 12.45 -12.45 1.43
N TRP A 145 12.19 -11.15 1.21
CA TRP A 145 11.28 -10.34 2.02
C TRP A 145 10.14 -9.68 1.23
N LEU A 146 10.13 -9.78 -0.09
CA LEU A 146 9.08 -9.23 -0.96
C LEU A 146 8.57 -10.30 -1.91
N VAL A 147 7.27 -10.57 -1.82
CA VAL A 147 6.54 -11.46 -2.74
C VAL A 147 5.72 -10.60 -3.69
N PRO A 148 6.02 -10.58 -4.99
CA PRO A 148 5.19 -9.91 -6.00
C PRO A 148 3.88 -10.66 -6.23
N MET A 149 2.78 -9.94 -6.45
CA MET A 149 1.44 -10.52 -6.69
C MET A 149 1.39 -11.56 -7.83
N LYS A 150 2.26 -11.42 -8.85
CA LYS A 150 2.34 -12.40 -9.96
C LYS A 150 2.72 -13.81 -9.49
N GLU A 151 3.51 -13.93 -8.42
CA GLU A 151 3.95 -15.23 -7.91
C GLU A 151 2.81 -15.93 -7.16
N ILE A 152 1.99 -15.14 -6.46
CA ILE A 152 0.78 -15.63 -5.80
C ILE A 152 -0.28 -16.05 -6.81
N GLN A 153 -0.45 -15.29 -7.89
CA GLN A 153 -1.38 -15.64 -8.96
C GLN A 153 -1.04 -16.97 -9.64
N ALA A 154 0.26 -17.32 -9.75
CA ALA A 154 0.67 -18.63 -10.22
C ALA A 154 0.24 -19.73 -9.24
N CYS A 155 0.57 -19.58 -7.95
CA CYS A 155 0.19 -20.54 -6.92
C CYS A 155 -1.32 -20.74 -6.77
N ILE A 156 -2.13 -19.68 -6.95
CA ILE A 156 -3.60 -19.77 -6.91
C ILE A 156 -4.14 -20.57 -8.09
N LYS A 157 -3.58 -20.39 -9.29
CA LYS A 157 -4.01 -21.15 -10.47
C LYS A 157 -3.73 -22.64 -10.32
N ASP A 158 -2.62 -22.97 -9.66
CA ASP A 158 -2.20 -24.35 -9.42
C ASP A 158 -2.89 -24.98 -8.18
N ALA A 159 -3.71 -24.21 -7.44
CA ALA A 159 -4.39 -24.70 -6.25
C ALA A 159 -5.61 -25.59 -6.61
N PRO A 160 -5.77 -26.76 -5.97
CA PRO A 160 -6.91 -27.63 -6.21
C PRO A 160 -8.22 -26.90 -5.85
N GLY A 161 -9.14 -26.79 -6.82
CA GLY A 161 -10.43 -26.11 -6.67
C GLY A 161 -10.55 -24.74 -7.38
N TYR A 162 -9.48 -24.23 -7.99
CA TYR A 162 -9.53 -23.01 -8.82
C TYR A 162 -10.45 -23.18 -10.05
N GLU A 163 -10.36 -24.32 -10.74
CA GLU A 163 -11.13 -24.62 -11.95
C GLU A 163 -12.65 -24.74 -11.70
N THR A 164 -13.05 -25.19 -10.50
CA THR A 164 -14.47 -25.32 -10.14
C THR A 164 -15.11 -23.98 -9.77
N GLN A 165 -14.34 -22.96 -9.38
CA GLN A 165 -14.86 -21.62 -9.05
C GLN A 165 -14.80 -20.62 -10.22
N CYS A 166 -13.86 -20.77 -11.16
CA CYS A 166 -13.73 -19.87 -12.30
C CYS A 166 -13.84 -20.64 -13.63
N HIS A 167 -15.07 -20.77 -14.15
CA HIS A 167 -15.32 -21.38 -15.46
C HIS A 167 -14.56 -20.63 -16.58
N PRO A 168 -13.87 -21.34 -17.51
CA PRO A 168 -12.94 -20.75 -18.48
C PRO A 168 -13.56 -19.75 -19.46
N GLU A 169 -14.88 -19.77 -19.67
CA GLU A 169 -15.58 -18.87 -20.58
C GLU A 169 -16.09 -17.58 -19.92
N ARG A 170 -16.00 -17.46 -18.59
CA ARG A 170 -16.35 -16.23 -17.88
C ARG A 170 -15.10 -15.37 -17.78
N LYS A 171 -14.95 -14.39 -18.68
CA LYS A 171 -13.96 -13.31 -18.54
C LYS A 171 -13.92 -12.85 -17.08
N ALA A 172 -12.73 -12.86 -16.48
CA ALA A 172 -12.46 -12.65 -15.05
C ALA A 172 -13.09 -11.38 -14.43
N THR A 173 -13.70 -10.51 -15.23
CA THR A 173 -14.49 -9.34 -14.81
C THR A 173 -15.79 -9.67 -14.08
N LYS A 174 -16.36 -10.88 -14.21
CA LYS A 174 -17.68 -11.22 -13.60
C LYS A 174 -17.63 -12.16 -12.39
N CYS A 175 -16.46 -12.69 -12.02
CA CYS A 175 -16.30 -13.52 -10.80
C CYS A 175 -16.04 -12.67 -9.54
N CYS A 176 -16.03 -11.34 -9.68
CA CYS A 176 -15.82 -10.41 -8.58
C CYS A 176 -17.10 -10.23 -7.73
N GLN A 177 -17.41 -11.21 -6.89
CA GLN A 177 -18.02 -10.96 -5.59
C GLN A 177 -16.94 -10.99 -4.49
N GLY A 178 -15.85 -10.23 -4.71
CA GLY A 178 -14.81 -9.99 -3.71
C GLY A 178 -13.40 -10.42 -4.13
N THR A 179 -12.73 -9.61 -4.94
CA THR A 179 -11.30 -9.21 -4.85
C THR A 179 -10.87 -8.55 -6.16
N CYS A 180 -10.30 -7.34 -6.06
CA CYS A 180 -10.13 -6.41 -7.17
C CYS A 180 -8.86 -6.68 -7.99
N THR A 181 -8.96 -6.50 -9.32
CA THR A 181 -7.81 -6.40 -10.24
C THR A 181 -7.44 -4.94 -10.47
N ALA A 182 -6.14 -4.66 -10.51
CA ALA A 182 -5.56 -3.36 -10.81
C ALA A 182 -5.64 -3.09 -12.34
N ALA A 183 -6.63 -2.30 -12.76
CA ALA A 183 -6.64 -1.68 -14.10
C ALA A 183 -7.14 -0.23 -14.12
N SER A 184 -7.62 0.30 -13.01
CA SER A 184 -7.96 1.71 -12.86
C SER A 184 -8.04 1.99 -11.36
N GLY A 185 -7.32 3.01 -10.88
CA GLY A 185 -7.12 3.34 -9.46
C GLY A 185 -8.19 2.80 -8.50
N TRP A 186 -7.70 2.03 -7.51
CA TRP A 186 -8.36 1.61 -6.27
C TRP A 186 -9.88 1.85 -6.22
N LYS A 187 -10.67 0.81 -6.54
CA LYS A 187 -12.08 0.70 -6.13
C LYS A 187 -12.32 -0.59 -5.33
N CYS A 188 -13.29 -0.49 -4.43
CA CYS A 188 -13.42 -1.15 -3.14
C CYS A 188 -13.49 -2.69 -3.12
N VAL A 189 -12.95 -3.28 -2.04
CA VAL A 189 -13.34 -4.59 -1.54
C VAL A 189 -14.63 -4.40 -0.73
N GLY A 190 -15.77 -4.79 -1.31
CA GLY A 190 -17.03 -4.93 -0.58
C GLY A 190 -17.01 -6.20 0.26
N GLY A 191 -17.45 -6.11 1.50
CA GLY A 191 -17.51 -7.23 2.45
C GLY A 191 -17.19 -6.82 3.90
N LEU A 192 -17.76 -5.72 4.38
CA LEU A 192 -18.01 -5.56 5.81
C LEU A 192 -19.53 -5.61 5.94
N GLU A 193 -20.05 -6.76 6.35
CA GLU A 193 -21.39 -6.82 6.91
C GLU A 193 -21.43 -5.86 8.09
N GLU A 194 -22.46 -5.02 8.12
CA GLU A 194 -22.78 -4.13 9.22
C GLU A 194 -22.94 -4.98 10.49
N GLU A 195 -21.98 -4.91 11.40
CA GLU A 195 -22.20 -5.34 12.78
C GLU A 195 -23.19 -4.34 13.39
N LYS A 196 -24.47 -4.73 13.37
CA LYS A 196 -25.58 -3.97 13.95
C LYS A 196 -25.23 -3.56 15.38
N ALA A 197 -25.24 -2.26 15.61
CA ALA A 197 -25.36 -1.68 16.94
C ALA A 197 -26.78 -1.95 17.47
N GLU A 198 -26.97 -3.04 18.19
CA GLU A 198 -28.13 -3.23 19.08
C GLU A 198 -27.67 -3.80 20.43
N ASN A 199 -28.18 -3.17 21.49
CA ASN A 199 -28.14 -3.52 22.92
C ASN A 199 -26.93 -3.10 23.77
N ILE A 200 -26.90 -1.80 24.13
CA ILE A 200 -26.73 -1.40 25.53
C ILE A 200 -27.70 -0.25 25.84
N THR A 201 -28.89 -0.60 26.28
CA THR A 201 -29.74 0.21 27.16
C THR A 201 -30.25 -0.76 28.21
N GLU A 202 -30.27 -0.32 29.47
CA GLU A 202 -30.47 -1.07 30.72
C GLU A 202 -29.19 -1.64 31.38
N MET A 203 -28.55 -0.82 32.21
CA MET A 203 -28.53 -0.93 33.68
C MET A 203 -27.74 0.23 34.28
#